data_AF-A0A7J8JEJ1-F1
#
_entry.id   AF-A0A7J8JEJ1-F1
#
_cell.length_a   1.000
_cell.length_b   1.000
_cell.length_c   1.000
_cell.angle_alpha   90.00
_cell.angle_beta   90.00
_cell.angle_gamma   90.00
#
_symmetry.space_group_name_H-M   'P 1'
#
loop_
_entity.id
_entity.type
_entity.pdbx_description
1 polymer ?
#
loop_
_entity_poly.entity_id
_entity_poly.type
_entity_poly.pdbx_seq_one_letter_code
_entity_poly.pdbx_strand_id
1 'polypeptide(L)'
;MSKLSFRARALDAAKPLPIYRGKDMPDLNDCVSINRAVPQMPTGMEKEEESEHHLQRAISAQQVFREKKESMVIPVPEAESNVNYYNRLYKGEFKQPKQFIHIQPFNLDNEQPDYDMDSEDETLLNRLNRKMEIKPLQFEIMIDRLEKASSNQLVTLQEAKLLLNEDDYLIKAVYDYWVRKRKNCRGPSLIPQIKQEKRDGSTNNDPYVAFRRRTEKMQTRKVMCKLDLIECTIIVFKTSIFFS
;
A
#
# COMPACT_ATOMS: atom_id res chain seq x y z
N MET A 1 37.29 -37.62 -29.67
CA MET A 1 35.85 -37.28 -29.50
C MET A 1 35.76 -35.87 -28.93
N SER A 2 35.39 -34.89 -29.76
CA SER A 2 35.37 -33.46 -29.38
C SER A 2 34.18 -33.16 -28.46
N LYS A 3 34.44 -32.42 -27.38
CA LYS A 3 33.43 -32.02 -26.39
C LYS A 3 32.54 -30.94 -27.01
N LEU A 4 31.31 -31.30 -27.40
CA LEU A 4 30.31 -30.37 -27.92
C LEU A 4 29.97 -29.31 -26.86
N SER A 5 30.43 -28.08 -27.09
CA SER A 5 30.09 -26.89 -26.31
C SER A 5 28.79 -26.29 -26.85
N PHE A 6 27.78 -26.19 -26.00
CA PHE A 6 26.54 -25.46 -26.32
C PHE A 6 26.78 -23.98 -26.01
N ARG A 7 26.99 -23.18 -27.05
CA ARG A 7 26.96 -21.71 -26.95
C ARG A 7 25.60 -21.27 -27.48
N ALA A 8 24.80 -20.62 -26.64
CA ALA A 8 23.58 -19.97 -27.09
C ALA A 8 23.97 -18.94 -28.18
N ARG A 9 23.55 -19.21 -29.41
CA ARG A 9 23.65 -18.24 -30.50
C ARG A 9 22.36 -17.44 -30.50
N ALA A 10 22.47 -16.13 -30.72
CA ALA A 10 21.29 -15.27 -30.88
C ALA A 10 20.39 -15.84 -31.99
N LEU A 11 19.08 -15.75 -31.80
CA LEU A 11 18.09 -16.18 -32.78
C LEU A 11 18.23 -15.31 -34.04
N ASP A 12 18.46 -15.97 -35.17
CA ASP A 12 18.56 -15.34 -36.49
C ASP A 12 17.16 -15.30 -37.12
N ALA A 13 16.59 -14.11 -37.23
CA ALA A 13 15.23 -13.91 -37.75
C ALA A 13 15.07 -14.31 -39.23
N ALA A 14 16.18 -14.42 -39.98
CA ALA A 14 16.16 -14.87 -41.37
C ALA A 14 16.16 -16.40 -41.51
N LYS A 15 16.41 -17.14 -40.42
CA LYS A 15 16.37 -18.61 -40.43
C LYS A 15 15.00 -19.12 -40.01
N PRO A 16 14.28 -19.86 -40.87
CA PRO A 16 13.03 -20.49 -40.49
C PRO A 16 13.27 -21.51 -39.38
N LEU A 17 12.47 -21.43 -38.31
CA LEU A 17 12.53 -22.36 -37.19
C LEU A 17 11.88 -23.70 -37.59
N PRO A 18 12.55 -24.84 -37.37
CA PRO A 18 11.94 -26.13 -37.63
C PRO A 18 10.79 -26.39 -36.66
N ILE A 19 9.63 -26.77 -37.20
CA ILE A 19 8.44 -27.18 -36.44
C ILE A 19 8.42 -28.70 -36.39
N TYR A 20 8.59 -29.26 -35.19
CA TYR A 20 8.51 -30.71 -34.97
C TYR A 20 7.09 -31.10 -34.55
N ARG A 21 6.59 -32.22 -35.07
CA ARG A 21 5.34 -32.85 -34.60
C ARG A 21 5.68 -33.93 -33.58
N GLY A 22 4.70 -34.34 -32.77
CA GLY A 22 4.92 -35.29 -31.67
C GLY A 22 5.57 -36.63 -32.08
N LYS A 23 5.41 -37.04 -33.35
CA LYS A 23 6.04 -38.24 -33.93
C LYS A 23 7.51 -38.07 -34.34
N ASP A 24 7.99 -36.82 -34.41
CA ASP A 24 9.35 -36.47 -34.82
C ASP A 24 10.29 -36.33 -33.60
N MET A 25 9.74 -36.45 -32.39
CA MET A 25 10.50 -36.46 -31.14
C MET A 25 11.04 -37.89 -30.88
N PRO A 26 12.33 -38.07 -30.58
CA PRO A 26 12.87 -39.37 -30.19
C PRO A 26 12.20 -39.89 -28.93
N ASP A 27 12.08 -41.22 -28.83
CA ASP A 27 11.38 -41.88 -27.74
C ASP A 27 12.10 -41.65 -26.39
N LEU A 28 11.34 -41.49 -25.31
CA LEU A 28 11.85 -40.93 -24.04
C LEU A 28 13.01 -41.73 -23.42
N ASN A 29 13.13 -43.01 -23.76
CA ASN A 29 14.21 -43.89 -23.30
C ASN A 29 15.59 -43.52 -23.88
N ASP A 30 15.67 -42.90 -25.07
CA ASP A 30 16.93 -42.48 -25.67
C ASP A 30 17.49 -41.20 -25.00
N CYS A 31 16.65 -40.45 -24.28
CA CYS A 31 17.07 -39.26 -23.53
C CYS A 31 17.69 -39.56 -22.16
N VAL A 32 17.52 -40.78 -21.62
CA VAL A 32 18.01 -41.14 -20.26
C VAL A 32 19.55 -41.18 -20.19
N SER A 33 20.22 -41.39 -21.32
CA SER A 33 21.69 -41.42 -21.39
C SER A 33 22.34 -40.04 -21.37
N ILE A 34 21.55 -38.96 -21.44
CA ILE A 34 22.03 -37.58 -21.35
C ILE A 34 21.73 -37.06 -19.94
N ASN A 35 22.52 -37.52 -18.96
CA ASN A 35 22.65 -36.86 -17.65
C ASN A 35 23.31 -35.48 -17.84
N ARG A 36 22.57 -34.50 -18.38
CA ARG A 36 22.98 -33.10 -18.39
C ARG A 36 21.87 -32.29 -17.74
N ALA A 37 22.21 -31.71 -16.59
CA ALA A 37 21.41 -30.71 -15.92
C ALA A 37 20.87 -29.71 -16.95
N VAL A 38 19.55 -29.56 -16.99
CA VAL A 38 18.87 -28.54 -17.78
C VAL A 38 19.49 -27.19 -17.38
N PRO A 39 20.12 -26.44 -18.30
CA PRO A 39 20.58 -25.10 -18.00
C PRO A 39 19.37 -24.31 -17.50
N GLN A 40 19.43 -23.79 -16.27
CA GLN A 40 18.36 -22.94 -15.77
C GLN A 40 18.23 -21.75 -16.72
N MET A 41 17.06 -21.67 -17.36
CA MET A 41 16.73 -20.50 -18.16
C MET A 41 16.57 -19.32 -17.21
N PRO A 42 17.18 -18.15 -17.51
CA PRO A 42 16.98 -16.97 -16.70
C PRO A 42 15.49 -16.63 -16.73
N THR A 43 14.85 -16.63 -15.57
CA THR A 43 13.39 -16.60 -15.42
C THR A 43 12.77 -15.24 -15.76
N GLY A 44 13.57 -14.27 -16.24
CA GLY A 44 13.11 -12.90 -16.46
C GLY A 44 12.69 -12.16 -15.18
N MET A 45 12.88 -12.79 -14.02
CA MET A 45 12.57 -12.26 -12.69
C MET A 45 13.85 -11.78 -12.01
N GLU A 46 13.75 -10.78 -11.14
CA GLU A 46 14.90 -10.30 -10.38
C GLU A 46 15.37 -11.35 -9.35
N LYS A 47 16.68 -11.49 -9.18
CA LYS A 47 17.33 -12.54 -8.37
C LYS A 47 16.86 -12.61 -6.91
N GLU A 48 16.41 -11.49 -6.35
CA GLU A 48 15.81 -11.44 -5.00
C GLU A 48 14.42 -12.07 -4.95
N GLU A 49 13.64 -11.92 -6.01
CA GLU A 49 12.30 -12.52 -6.15
C GLU A 49 12.42 -14.03 -6.44
N GLU A 50 13.44 -14.45 -7.19
CA GLU A 50 13.75 -15.89 -7.41
C GLU A 50 14.13 -16.63 -6.10
N SER A 51 14.61 -15.90 -5.10
CA SER A 51 14.90 -16.44 -3.76
C SER A 51 13.69 -16.46 -2.82
N GLU A 52 12.54 -15.93 -3.26
CA GLU A 52 11.35 -15.91 -2.44
C GLU A 52 10.86 -17.35 -2.19
N HIS A 53 10.86 -17.73 -0.92
CA HIS A 53 10.54 -19.07 -0.47
C HIS A 53 9.12 -19.54 -0.87
N HIS A 54 8.16 -18.62 -1.00
CA HIS A 54 6.81 -18.95 -1.48
C HIS A 54 6.79 -19.29 -2.97
N LEU A 55 7.56 -18.58 -3.79
CA LEU A 55 7.71 -18.88 -5.22
C LEU A 55 8.36 -20.25 -5.41
N GLN A 56 9.41 -20.55 -4.65
CA GLN A 56 10.07 -21.85 -4.70
C GLN A 56 9.15 -23.00 -4.25
N ARG A 57 8.34 -22.79 -3.21
CA ARG A 57 7.32 -23.76 -2.78
C ARG A 57 6.25 -23.98 -3.83
N ALA A 58 5.76 -22.93 -4.49
CA ALA A 58 4.77 -23.03 -5.55
C ALA A 58 5.31 -23.78 -6.78
N ILE A 59 6.54 -23.47 -7.21
CA ILE A 59 7.22 -24.16 -8.32
C ILE A 59 7.48 -25.62 -7.98
N SER A 60 7.97 -25.90 -6.76
CA SER A 60 8.26 -27.27 -6.30
C SER A 60 6.97 -28.10 -6.21
N ALA A 61 5.89 -27.52 -5.69
CA ALA A 61 4.58 -28.18 -5.68
C ALA A 61 4.11 -28.50 -7.10
N GLN A 62 4.24 -27.57 -8.06
CA GLN A 62 3.87 -27.83 -9.46
C GLN A 62 4.73 -28.93 -10.12
N GLN A 63 5.99 -29.07 -9.75
CA GLN A 63 6.87 -30.12 -10.28
C GLN A 63 6.53 -31.51 -9.70
N VAL A 64 6.18 -31.59 -8.42
CA VAL A 64 5.87 -32.85 -7.72
C VAL A 64 4.46 -33.39 -8.06
N PHE A 65 3.50 -32.52 -8.36
CA PHE A 65 2.09 -32.92 -8.59
C PHE A 65 1.69 -33.15 -10.07
N ARG A 66 2.66 -33.37 -10.98
CA ARG A 66 2.37 -33.55 -12.42
C ARG A 66 1.44 -34.73 -12.78
N GLU A 67 1.24 -35.69 -11.88
CA GLU A 67 0.45 -36.91 -12.16
C GLU A 67 -1.05 -36.80 -11.83
N LYS A 68 -1.50 -35.80 -11.05
CA LYS A 68 -2.94 -35.63 -10.72
C LYS A 68 -3.43 -34.24 -11.13
N LYS A 69 -3.86 -34.11 -12.39
CA LYS A 69 -4.51 -32.90 -12.93
C LYS A 69 -5.79 -32.50 -12.17
N GLU A 70 -6.45 -33.44 -11.48
CA GLU A 70 -7.74 -33.19 -10.82
C GLU A 70 -7.65 -32.42 -9.50
N SER A 71 -6.48 -32.32 -8.86
CA SER A 71 -6.34 -31.65 -7.55
C SER A 71 -5.85 -30.21 -7.64
N MET A 72 -5.81 -29.62 -8.84
CA MET A 72 -5.33 -28.25 -9.05
C MET A 72 -6.49 -27.28 -9.24
N VAL A 73 -7.43 -27.26 -8.27
CA VAL A 73 -8.53 -26.28 -8.23
C VAL A 73 -8.06 -25.07 -7.44
N ILE A 74 -8.19 -23.88 -8.04
CA ILE A 74 -7.92 -22.61 -7.35
C ILE A 74 -9.04 -22.45 -6.30
N PRO A 75 -8.72 -22.37 -5.00
CA PRO A 75 -9.74 -22.15 -3.98
C PRO A 75 -10.38 -20.77 -4.22
N VAL A 76 -11.69 -20.77 -4.45
CA VAL A 76 -12.50 -19.54 -4.52
C VAL A 76 -13.08 -19.31 -3.13
N PRO A 77 -12.73 -18.22 -2.44
CA PRO A 77 -13.33 -17.91 -1.15
C PRO A 77 -14.83 -17.65 -1.32
N GLU A 78 -15.62 -18.12 -0.36
CA GLU A 78 -17.05 -17.84 -0.33
C GLU A 78 -17.31 -16.36 -0.01
N ALA A 79 -18.23 -15.74 -0.74
CA ALA A 79 -18.63 -14.37 -0.48
C ALA A 79 -19.77 -14.34 0.56
N GLU A 80 -19.51 -13.75 1.72
CA GLU A 80 -20.56 -13.46 2.70
C GLU A 80 -21.39 -12.26 2.24
N SER A 81 -22.71 -12.44 2.10
CA SER A 81 -23.59 -11.45 1.47
C SER A 81 -24.56 -10.76 2.44
N ASN A 82 -24.73 -11.26 3.66
CA ASN A 82 -25.80 -10.78 4.54
C ASN A 82 -25.27 -10.06 5.78
N VAL A 83 -24.99 -8.77 5.60
CA VAL A 83 -24.48 -7.90 6.65
C VAL A 83 -25.63 -7.04 7.19
N ASN A 84 -26.20 -7.44 8.33
CA ASN A 84 -27.39 -6.78 8.94
C ASN A 84 -27.22 -5.27 9.18
N TYR A 85 -25.99 -4.78 9.33
CA TYR A 85 -25.71 -3.37 9.59
C TYR A 85 -25.53 -2.52 8.33
N TYR A 86 -25.48 -3.13 7.13
CA TYR A 86 -25.16 -2.43 5.88
C TYR A 86 -26.12 -1.25 5.60
N ASN A 87 -27.42 -1.51 5.65
CA ASN A 87 -28.46 -0.51 5.38
C ASN A 87 -28.48 0.63 6.42
N ARG A 88 -27.94 0.40 7.62
CA ARG A 88 -27.82 1.44 8.66
C ARG A 88 -26.67 2.39 8.39
N LEU A 89 -25.55 1.88 7.86
CA LEU A 89 -24.34 2.66 7.60
C LEU A 89 -24.38 3.40 6.27
N TYR A 90 -24.87 2.75 5.20
CA TYR A 90 -24.84 3.29 3.85
C TYR A 90 -26.23 3.71 3.38
N LYS A 91 -26.56 4.99 3.56
CA LYS A 91 -27.79 5.59 3.03
C LYS A 91 -27.57 5.91 1.54
N GLY A 92 -28.24 5.19 0.64
CA GLY A 92 -28.06 5.28 -0.81
C GLY A 92 -28.65 6.57 -1.43
N GLU A 93 -28.14 7.74 -1.06
CA GLU A 93 -28.65 9.04 -1.52
C GLU A 93 -28.05 9.52 -2.86
N PHE A 94 -27.29 8.66 -3.54
CA PHE A 94 -26.63 9.01 -4.80
C PHE A 94 -27.64 9.18 -5.96
N LYS A 95 -27.55 10.31 -6.66
CA LYS A 95 -28.32 10.58 -7.87
C LYS A 95 -27.41 10.60 -9.09
N GLN A 96 -27.65 9.71 -10.04
CA GLN A 96 -26.83 9.57 -11.23
C GLN A 96 -26.89 10.84 -12.10
N PRO A 97 -25.75 11.48 -12.40
CA PRO A 97 -25.71 12.63 -13.30
C PRO A 97 -25.92 12.21 -14.76
N LYS A 98 -26.36 13.16 -15.60
CA LYS A 98 -26.53 12.96 -17.05
C LYS A 98 -25.22 12.88 -17.82
N GLN A 99 -24.14 13.40 -17.25
CA GLN A 99 -22.79 13.42 -17.82
C GLN A 99 -21.87 12.51 -17.02
N PHE A 100 -20.73 12.12 -17.59
CA PHE A 100 -19.72 11.35 -16.86
C PHE A 100 -19.15 12.16 -15.70
N ILE A 101 -18.85 11.46 -14.59
CA ILE A 101 -18.23 12.06 -13.41
C ILE A 101 -16.79 12.40 -13.76
N HIS A 102 -16.48 13.70 -13.82
CA HIS A 102 -15.12 14.18 -13.96
C HIS A 102 -14.51 14.36 -12.57
N ILE A 103 -13.65 13.44 -12.17
CA ILE A 103 -12.94 13.51 -10.88
C ILE A 103 -11.68 14.33 -11.09
N GLN A 104 -11.63 15.53 -10.50
CA GLN A 104 -10.34 16.20 -10.31
C GLN A 104 -9.60 15.52 -9.15
N PRO A 105 -8.27 15.33 -9.23
CA PRO A 105 -7.51 14.76 -8.13
C PRO A 105 -7.77 15.58 -6.87
N PHE A 106 -8.20 14.89 -5.82
CA PHE A 106 -8.63 15.47 -4.56
C PHE A 106 -7.64 16.53 -4.07
N ASN A 107 -8.11 17.74 -3.84
CA ASN A 107 -7.53 18.52 -2.76
C ASN A 107 -7.82 17.70 -1.49
N LEU A 108 -6.80 17.38 -0.69
CA LEU A 108 -7.04 16.89 0.67
C LEU A 108 -7.73 18.04 1.40
N ASP A 109 -9.05 18.09 1.34
CA ASP A 109 -9.83 19.03 2.14
C ASP A 109 -9.64 18.58 3.58
N ASN A 110 -8.80 19.31 4.32
CA ASN A 110 -8.50 19.10 5.74
C ASN A 110 -9.71 19.41 6.66
N GLU A 111 -10.93 19.45 6.10
CA GLU A 111 -12.15 19.84 6.80
C GLU A 111 -12.66 18.72 7.73
N GLN A 112 -12.32 17.45 7.44
CA GLN A 112 -12.73 16.32 8.26
C GLN A 112 -11.60 15.88 9.20
N PRO A 113 -11.87 15.66 10.51
CA PRO A 113 -10.86 15.13 11.41
C PRO A 113 -10.42 13.73 10.97
N ASP A 114 -9.15 13.40 11.18
CA ASP A 114 -8.61 12.06 10.90
C ASP A 114 -8.99 11.06 12.02
N TYR A 115 -9.42 11.59 13.17
CA TYR A 115 -9.79 10.82 14.35
C TYR A 115 -11.26 10.41 14.31
N ASP A 116 -11.51 9.11 14.33
CA ASP A 116 -12.85 8.53 14.52
C ASP A 116 -13.02 8.08 15.98
N MET A 117 -14.17 8.40 16.58
CA MET A 117 -14.51 7.94 17.93
C MET A 117 -14.65 6.41 18.02
N ASP A 118 -14.12 5.84 19.10
CA ASP A 118 -14.36 4.45 19.46
C ASP A 118 -15.45 4.28 20.54
N SER A 119 -15.75 3.02 20.89
CA SER A 119 -16.75 2.72 21.91
C SER A 119 -16.40 3.26 23.30
N GLU A 120 -15.12 3.47 23.63
CA GLU A 120 -14.72 4.08 24.89
C GLU A 120 -15.05 5.59 24.87
N ASP A 121 -14.76 6.26 23.75
CA ASP A 121 -15.07 7.67 23.52
C ASP A 121 -16.57 7.93 23.62
N GLU A 122 -17.40 7.06 23.03
CA GLU A 122 -18.86 7.16 23.14
C GLU A 122 -19.33 7.15 24.60
N THR A 123 -18.72 6.33 25.46
CA THR A 123 -19.09 6.31 26.89
C THR A 123 -18.69 7.60 27.61
N LEU A 124 -17.56 8.22 27.23
CA LEU A 124 -17.14 9.50 27.77
C LEU A 124 -18.06 10.62 27.30
N LEU A 125 -18.33 10.69 25.99
CA LEU A 125 -19.20 11.70 25.40
C LEU A 125 -20.59 11.67 26.05
N ASN A 126 -21.16 10.48 26.24
CA ASN A 126 -22.43 10.31 26.93
C ASN A 126 -22.41 10.79 28.39
N ARG A 127 -21.27 10.73 29.09
CA ARG A 127 -21.12 11.27 30.44
C ARG A 127 -20.99 12.79 30.45
N LEU A 128 -20.24 13.35 29.49
CA LEU A 128 -20.08 14.79 29.34
C LEU A 128 -21.40 15.46 28.90
N ASN A 129 -22.17 14.79 28.04
CA ASN A 129 -23.51 15.21 27.57
C ASN A 129 -24.56 15.36 28.69
N ARG A 130 -24.31 14.80 29.89
CA ARG A 130 -25.17 15.06 31.06
C ARG A 130 -24.97 16.45 31.66
N LYS A 131 -23.84 17.10 31.38
CA LYS A 131 -23.46 18.41 31.92
C LYS A 131 -23.39 19.49 30.84
N MET A 132 -22.95 19.14 29.63
CA MET A 132 -22.77 20.05 28.51
C MET A 132 -23.11 19.32 27.22
N GLU A 133 -23.91 19.92 26.33
CA GLU A 133 -24.28 19.31 25.06
C GLU A 133 -23.13 19.42 24.04
N ILE A 134 -22.45 18.31 23.77
CA ILE A 134 -21.30 18.22 22.86
C ILE A 134 -21.66 17.31 21.69
N LYS A 135 -21.38 17.78 20.48
CA LYS A 135 -21.58 16.99 19.25
C LYS A 135 -20.42 16.00 19.06
N PRO A 136 -20.66 14.78 18.54
CA PRO A 136 -19.59 13.80 18.28
C PRO A 136 -18.45 14.39 17.44
N LEU A 137 -18.78 15.08 16.35
CA LEU A 137 -17.79 15.73 15.47
C LEU A 137 -16.92 16.77 16.19
N GLN A 138 -17.49 17.50 17.15
CA GLN A 138 -16.73 18.48 17.92
C GLN A 138 -15.69 17.77 18.80
N PHE A 139 -16.07 16.66 19.43
CA PHE A 139 -15.14 15.84 20.20
C PHE A 139 -14.01 15.26 19.32
N GLU A 140 -14.34 14.76 18.14
CA GLU A 140 -13.37 14.25 17.15
C GLU A 140 -12.36 15.32 16.75
N ILE A 141 -12.83 16.53 16.42
CA ILE A 141 -11.96 17.67 16.08
C ILE A 141 -11.03 18.03 17.24
N MET A 142 -11.52 18.00 18.48
CA MET A 142 -10.70 18.32 19.65
C MET A 142 -9.57 17.30 19.84
N ILE A 143 -9.88 16.00 19.74
CA ILE A 143 -8.87 14.95 19.87
C ILE A 143 -7.88 14.98 18.69
N ASP A 144 -8.37 15.18 17.47
CA ASP A 144 -7.54 15.29 16.27
C ASP A 144 -6.50 16.41 16.38
N ARG A 145 -6.91 17.59 16.87
CA ARG A 145 -6.00 18.72 17.12
C ARG A 145 -4.94 18.40 18.18
N LEU A 146 -5.33 17.71 19.25
CA LEU A 146 -4.39 17.29 20.29
C LEU A 146 -3.40 16.25 19.76
N GLU A 147 -3.84 15.26 18.98
CA GLU A 147 -2.97 14.26 18.36
C GLU A 147 -1.99 14.89 17.37
N LYS A 148 -2.48 15.78 16.49
CA LYS A 148 -1.64 16.48 15.49
C LYS A 148 -0.57 17.35 16.15
N ALA A 149 -0.89 18.00 17.27
CA ALA A 149 0.09 18.74 18.06
C ALA A 149 1.06 17.82 18.81
N SER A 150 0.62 16.63 19.21
CA SER A 150 1.40 15.72 20.05
C SER A 150 2.53 15.01 19.32
N SER A 151 2.56 14.91 17.98
CA SER A 151 3.61 14.22 17.18
C SER A 151 4.39 13.11 17.93
N ASN A 152 5.48 13.46 18.65
CA ASN A 152 6.24 12.57 19.53
C ASN A 152 6.23 12.90 21.04
N GLN A 153 5.69 14.04 21.48
CA GLN A 153 5.65 14.47 22.88
C GLN A 153 4.22 14.78 23.35
N LEU A 154 3.94 14.50 24.63
CA LEU A 154 2.64 14.84 25.20
C LEU A 154 2.47 16.36 25.25
N VAL A 155 1.38 16.84 24.66
CA VAL A 155 0.93 18.24 24.73
C VAL A 155 0.64 18.58 26.19
N THR A 156 1.03 19.79 26.63
CA THR A 156 0.71 20.29 27.98
C THR A 156 -0.70 20.88 28.03
N LEU A 157 -1.29 21.01 29.22
CA LEU A 157 -2.62 21.62 29.37
C LEU A 157 -2.67 23.07 28.85
N GLN A 158 -1.57 23.82 28.97
CA GLN A 158 -1.50 25.20 28.48
C GLN A 158 -1.52 25.25 26.94
N GLU A 159 -0.80 24.36 26.28
CA GLU A 159 -0.82 24.23 24.82
C GLU A 159 -2.20 23.75 24.34
N ALA A 160 -2.81 22.79 25.04
CA ALA A 160 -4.16 22.32 24.74
C ALA A 160 -5.19 23.46 24.75
N LYS A 161 -5.10 24.38 25.73
CA LYS A 161 -5.95 25.58 25.79
C LYS A 161 -5.73 26.57 24.64
N LEU A 162 -4.52 26.62 24.08
CA LEU A 162 -4.23 27.47 22.92
C LEU A 162 -4.69 26.83 21.60
N LEU A 163 -4.73 25.50 21.55
CA LEU A 163 -5.15 24.73 20.38
C LEU A 163 -6.68 24.58 20.28
N LEU A 164 -7.36 24.53 21.42
CA LEU A 164 -8.78 24.32 21.55
C LEU A 164 -9.46 25.62 21.98
N ASN A 165 -10.32 26.18 21.11
CA ASN A 165 -11.06 27.40 21.38
C ASN A 165 -12.43 27.07 22.01
N GLU A 166 -12.41 26.39 23.16
CA GLU A 166 -13.60 25.85 23.83
C GLU A 166 -13.62 26.22 25.33
N ASP A 167 -14.67 25.84 26.05
CA ASP A 167 -14.77 26.09 27.49
C ASP A 167 -13.65 25.39 28.28
N ASP A 168 -13.09 26.10 29.25
CA ASP A 168 -11.96 25.63 30.08
C ASP A 168 -12.25 24.30 30.80
N TYR A 169 -13.51 24.09 31.21
CA TYR A 169 -13.97 22.84 31.81
C TYR A 169 -13.98 21.69 30.81
N LEU A 170 -14.46 21.95 29.59
CA LEU A 170 -14.51 20.97 28.50
C LEU A 170 -13.11 20.57 28.07
N ILE A 171 -12.25 21.56 27.81
CA ILE A 171 -10.84 21.34 27.44
C ILE A 171 -10.15 20.45 28.47
N LYS A 172 -10.30 20.77 29.77
CA LYS A 172 -9.68 19.99 30.83
C LYS A 172 -10.21 18.54 30.86
N ALA A 173 -11.51 18.34 30.72
CA ALA A 173 -12.11 17.01 30.74
C ALA A 173 -11.65 16.13 29.56
N VAL A 174 -11.62 16.70 28.35
CA VAL A 174 -11.16 16.02 27.13
C VAL A 174 -9.66 15.75 27.21
N TYR A 175 -8.86 16.73 27.64
CA TYR A 175 -7.42 16.58 27.80
C TYR A 175 -7.05 15.49 28.83
N ASP A 176 -7.68 15.49 30.01
CA ASP A 176 -7.41 14.48 31.05
C ASP A 176 -7.75 13.06 30.56
N TYR A 177 -8.77 12.92 29.72
CA TYR A 177 -9.10 11.67 29.05
C TYR A 177 -8.08 11.30 27.98
N TRP A 178 -7.77 12.23 27.07
CA TRP A 178 -6.83 12.03 25.97
C TRP A 178 -5.44 11.61 26.47
N VAL A 179 -4.90 12.27 27.50
CA VAL A 179 -3.62 11.90 28.13
C VAL A 179 -3.66 10.47 28.67
N ARG A 180 -4.77 10.07 29.29
CA ARG A 180 -4.94 8.71 29.81
C ARG A 180 -4.97 7.69 28.67
N LYS A 181 -5.72 7.98 27.60
CA LYS A 181 -5.79 7.15 26.39
C LYS A 181 -4.42 7.00 25.74
N ARG A 182 -3.66 8.10 25.62
CA ARG A 182 -2.28 8.11 25.11
C ARG A 182 -1.32 7.25 25.92
N LYS A 183 -1.39 7.32 27.25
CA LYS A 183 -0.53 6.51 28.13
C LYS A 183 -0.85 5.02 28.05
N ASN A 184 -2.11 4.66 27.78
CA ASN A 184 -2.54 3.28 27.62
C ASN A 184 -2.29 2.74 26.20
N CYS A 185 -2.10 3.61 25.21
CA CYS A 185 -1.78 3.22 23.86
C CYS A 185 -0.34 2.69 23.78
N ARG A 186 -0.18 1.49 23.18
CA ARG A 186 1.14 0.87 22.96
C ARG A 186 1.88 1.46 21.75
N GLY A 187 1.16 2.20 20.90
CA GLY A 187 1.66 2.78 19.66
C GLY A 187 2.06 4.26 19.80
N PRO A 188 2.74 4.80 18.78
CA PRO A 188 3.16 6.21 18.75
C PRO A 188 1.99 7.20 18.56
N SER A 189 0.82 6.74 18.14
CA SER A 189 -0.40 7.51 17.85
C SER A 189 -1.64 6.76 18.36
N LEU A 190 -2.75 7.47 18.60
CA LEU A 190 -4.04 6.81 18.87
C LEU A 190 -4.61 6.14 17.61
N ILE A 191 -4.44 6.80 16.46
CA ILE A 191 -4.87 6.28 15.16
C ILE A 191 -3.87 5.21 14.72
N PRO A 192 -4.29 3.97 14.42
CA PRO A 192 -3.42 2.94 13.89
C PRO A 192 -2.74 3.41 12.60
N GLN A 193 -1.41 3.26 12.53
CA GLN A 193 -0.62 3.65 11.37
C GLN A 193 -0.05 2.43 10.67
N ILE A 194 0.01 2.50 9.34
CA ILE A 194 0.72 1.49 8.54
C ILE A 194 2.21 1.56 8.87
N LYS A 195 2.81 0.40 9.14
CA LYS A 195 4.24 0.31 9.43
C LYS A 195 5.03 0.55 8.14
N GLN A 196 5.73 1.67 8.10
CA GLN A 196 6.62 2.01 6.99
C GLN A 196 8.04 1.52 7.27
N GLU A 197 8.80 1.35 6.19
CA GLU A 197 10.22 1.00 6.25
C GLU A 197 11.02 2.12 6.93
N LYS A 198 11.88 1.73 7.87
CA LYS A 198 12.83 2.66 8.45
C LYS A 198 13.98 2.88 7.47
N ARG A 199 14.46 4.13 7.36
CA ARG A 199 15.62 4.50 6.52
C ARG A 199 16.92 3.78 6.89
N ASP A 200 16.95 3.10 8.03
CA ASP A 200 18.10 2.33 8.53
C ASP A 200 18.20 0.91 7.95
N GLY A 201 17.22 0.45 7.16
CA GLY A 201 17.24 -0.87 6.50
C GLY A 201 17.01 -2.06 7.44
N SER A 202 16.70 -1.81 8.72
CA SER A 202 16.50 -2.85 9.74
C SER A 202 15.20 -3.66 9.57
N THR A 203 14.28 -3.17 8.74
CA THR A 203 12.91 -3.69 8.62
C THR A 203 12.69 -4.63 7.43
N ASN A 204 13.75 -5.23 6.88
CA ASN A 204 13.64 -6.05 5.65
C ASN A 204 12.80 -7.33 5.77
N ASN A 205 12.76 -7.95 6.94
CA ASN A 205 12.10 -9.26 7.13
C ASN A 205 10.77 -9.19 7.88
N ASP A 206 10.24 -7.99 8.15
CA ASP A 206 8.99 -7.82 8.88
C ASP A 206 7.78 -7.85 7.92
N PRO A 207 6.85 -8.81 8.07
CA PRO A 207 5.70 -8.96 7.18
C PRO A 207 4.68 -7.81 7.28
N TYR A 208 4.72 -7.00 8.33
CA TYR A 208 3.82 -5.85 8.49
C TYR A 208 4.35 -4.58 7.82
N VAL A 209 5.57 -4.59 7.27
CA VAL A 209 6.16 -3.42 6.58
C VAL A 209 5.64 -3.34 5.16
N ALA A 210 4.86 -2.29 4.89
CA ALA A 210 4.24 -2.06 3.58
C ALA A 210 4.75 -0.77 2.91
N PHE A 211 4.47 -0.62 1.62
CA PHE A 211 4.75 0.58 0.82
C PHE A 211 6.24 1.02 0.84
N ARG A 212 7.16 0.07 0.67
CA ARG A 212 8.61 0.36 0.58
C ARG A 212 8.90 1.33 -0.56
N ARG A 213 9.65 2.39 -0.26
CA ARG A 213 10.01 3.41 -1.25
C ARG A 213 11.27 2.96 -1.97
N ARG A 214 11.12 2.22 -3.06
CA ARG A 214 12.21 2.00 -4.01
C ARG A 214 12.19 3.13 -5.02
N THR A 215 12.77 4.27 -4.66
CA THR A 215 13.05 5.27 -5.69
C THR A 215 14.13 4.70 -6.59
N GLU A 216 13.79 4.45 -7.87
CA GLU A 216 14.81 4.35 -8.92
C GLU A 216 15.74 5.54 -8.71
N LYS A 217 17.05 5.30 -8.59
CA LYS A 217 18.02 6.37 -8.31
C LYS A 217 17.77 7.45 -9.35
N MET A 218 17.29 8.62 -8.91
CA MET A 218 17.13 9.75 -9.83
C MET A 218 18.49 10.02 -10.45
N GLN A 219 18.61 9.70 -11.74
CA GLN A 219 19.84 9.94 -12.47
C GLN A 219 19.97 11.46 -12.63
N THR A 220 20.84 12.08 -11.83
CA THR A 220 21.16 13.49 -12.01
C THR A 220 21.80 13.67 -13.39
N ARG A 221 21.17 14.48 -14.25
CA ARG A 221 21.73 14.81 -15.56
C ARG A 221 22.99 15.64 -15.35
N LYS A 222 24.11 15.25 -15.96
CA LYS A 222 25.41 15.96 -15.87
C LYS A 222 25.49 17.26 -16.70
N VAL A 223 24.40 17.75 -17.28
CA VAL A 223 24.43 18.84 -18.28
C VAL A 223 23.45 19.95 -17.90
N MET A 224 23.98 21.16 -17.69
CA MET A 224 23.24 22.35 -17.25
C MET A 224 22.24 22.88 -18.29
N CYS A 225 22.49 22.71 -19.59
CA CYS A 225 21.74 23.40 -20.65
C CYS A 225 20.27 22.95 -20.90
N LYS A 226 19.74 21.98 -20.14
CA LYS A 226 18.33 21.52 -20.28
C LYS A 226 17.41 22.05 -19.17
N LEU A 227 17.93 22.80 -18.20
CA LEU A 227 17.14 23.38 -17.12
C LEU A 227 16.37 24.62 -17.60
N ASP A 228 17.01 25.50 -18.38
CA ASP A 228 16.41 26.76 -18.85
C ASP A 228 15.13 26.57 -19.68
N LEU A 229 15.08 25.54 -20.53
CA LEU A 229 13.87 25.23 -21.31
C LEU A 229 12.71 24.73 -20.44
N ILE A 230 13.03 23.97 -19.39
CA ILE A 230 12.03 23.47 -18.44
C ILE A 230 11.51 24.63 -17.59
N GLU A 231 12.39 25.51 -17.12
CA GLU A 231 12.02 26.71 -16.38
C GLU A 231 11.13 27.65 -17.21
N CYS A 232 11.52 27.95 -18.45
CA CYS A 232 10.68 28.76 -19.36
C CYS A 232 9.30 28.13 -19.58
N THR A 233 9.22 26.81 -19.74
CA THR A 233 7.93 26.10 -19.90
C THR A 233 7.08 26.19 -18.63
N ILE A 234 7.69 26.03 -17.44
CA ILE A 234 6.99 26.17 -16.15
C ILE A 234 6.49 27.61 -15.95
N ILE A 235 7.28 28.61 -16.33
CA ILE A 235 6.91 30.04 -16.23
C ILE A 235 5.70 30.34 -17.12
N VAL A 236 5.72 29.92 -18.39
CA VAL A 236 4.61 30.12 -19.34
C VAL A 236 3.34 29.40 -18.89
N PHE A 237 3.47 28.20 -18.30
CA PHE A 237 2.33 27.45 -17.78
C PHE A 237 1.73 28.13 -16.54
N LYS A 238 2.57 28.64 -15.62
CA LYS A 238 2.12 29.38 -14.43
C LYS A 238 1.45 30.71 -14.77
N THR A 239 1.98 31.47 -15.74
CA THR A 239 1.36 32.74 -16.15
C THR A 239 0.02 32.52 -16.85
N SER A 240 -0.12 31.46 -17.65
CA SER A 240 -1.39 31.12 -18.31
C SER A 240 -2.50 30.72 -17.32
N ILE A 241 -2.15 30.02 -16.22
CA ILE A 241 -3.09 29.66 -15.15
C ILE A 241 -3.50 30.88 -14.31
N PHE A 242 -2.61 31.86 -14.13
CA PHE A 242 -2.90 33.06 -13.32
C PHE A 242 -3.74 34.13 -14.04
N PHE A 243 -3.85 34.04 -15.37
CA PHE A 243 -4.57 35.00 -16.22
C PHE A 243 -5.87 34.44 -16.84
N SER A 244 -6.30 33.23 -16.47
CA SER A 244 -7.66 32.71 -16.72
C SER A 244 -8.47 32.71 -15.43
#